data_AF-A0A060RDM3-F1
#
_entry.id   AF-A0A060RDM3-F1
#
_cell.length_a   1.000
_cell.length_b   1.000
_cell.length_c   1.000
_cell.angle_alpha   90.00
_cell.angle_beta   90.00
_cell.angle_gamma   90.00
#
_symmetry.space_group_name_H-M   'P 1'
#
loop_
_entity.id
_entity.type
_entity.pdbx_description
1 polymer ?
#
loop_
_entity_poly.entity_id
_entity_poly.type
_entity_poly.pdbx_seq_one_letter_code
_entity_poly.pdbx_strand_id
1 'polypeptide(L)'
;MVQGYEENRYISAPEIAEHYNMNVRALMPALNQLTRAGILRSRVGGTTPGFIYAKDPKEISLHTILVVLEGEPHFECCKELIKELKCDTKRCEECGVFSLFHGVIDNVKNKFSTINITDNAKRLFDNA
;
A
#
# COMPACT_ATOMS: atom_id res chain seq x y z
N MET A 1 12.00 -7.90 4.36
CA MET A 1 11.30 -8.57 3.23
C MET A 1 12.08 -8.53 1.92
N VAL A 2 12.58 -7.38 1.46
CA VAL A 2 13.38 -7.28 0.21
C VAL A 2 14.62 -8.17 0.25
N GLN A 3 15.38 -8.13 1.35
CA GLN A 3 16.51 -9.03 1.55
C GLN A 3 16.13 -10.52 1.45
N GLY A 4 14.99 -10.92 2.03
CA GLY A 4 14.49 -12.29 1.90
C GLY A 4 14.16 -12.67 0.45
N TYR A 5 13.71 -11.73 -0.39
CA TYR A 5 13.53 -11.99 -1.82
C TYR A 5 14.87 -12.19 -2.53
N GLU A 6 15.87 -11.35 -2.26
CA GLU A 6 17.21 -11.47 -2.85
C GLU A 6 17.92 -12.77 -2.44
N GLU A 7 17.73 -13.20 -1.20
CA GLU A 7 18.25 -14.47 -0.65
C GLU A 7 17.39 -15.69 -1.00
N ASN A 8 16.26 -15.49 -1.72
CA ASN A 8 15.24 -16.51 -1.98
C ASN A 8 14.77 -17.25 -0.71
N ARG A 9 14.66 -16.50 0.39
CA ARG A 9 14.25 -16.95 1.72
C ARG A 9 12.83 -16.49 2.04
N TYR A 10 11.98 -17.45 2.37
CA TYR A 10 10.66 -17.16 2.95
C TYR A 10 10.82 -16.63 4.38
N ILE A 11 10.12 -15.54 4.69
CA ILE A 11 10.15 -14.89 6.00
C ILE A 11 8.84 -15.20 6.72
N SER A 12 8.93 -15.74 7.93
CA SER A 12 7.75 -16.18 8.68
C SER A 12 6.94 -15.00 9.23
N ALA A 13 5.63 -15.16 9.43
CA ALA A 13 4.82 -14.09 10.03
C ALA A 13 5.29 -13.67 11.44
N PRO A 14 5.74 -14.59 12.34
CA PRO A 14 6.34 -14.20 13.61
C PRO A 14 7.59 -13.33 13.46
N GLU A 15 8.48 -13.68 12.53
CA GLU A 15 9.71 -12.90 12.26
C GLU A 15 9.38 -11.48 11.76
N ILE A 16 8.41 -11.35 10.85
CA ILE A 16 7.95 -10.03 10.37
C ILE A 16 7.32 -9.24 11.53
N ALA A 17 6.49 -9.89 12.34
CA ALA A 17 5.79 -9.25 13.44
C ALA A 17 6.75 -8.75 14.53
N GLU A 18 7.77 -9.53 14.86
CA GLU A 18 8.85 -9.15 15.79
C GLU A 18 9.61 -7.93 15.28
N HIS A 19 9.97 -7.90 14.00
CA HIS A 19 10.68 -6.77 13.38
C HIS A 19 9.90 -5.44 13.51
N TYR A 20 8.58 -5.48 13.34
CA TYR A 20 7.72 -4.29 13.46
C TYR A 20 7.15 -4.08 14.87
N ASN A 21 7.59 -4.84 15.87
CA ASN A 21 7.08 -4.81 17.24
C ASN A 21 5.54 -4.85 17.31
N MET A 22 4.94 -5.77 16.55
CA MET A 22 3.49 -5.94 16.47
C MET A 22 3.09 -7.39 16.68
N ASN A 23 1.82 -7.64 17.00
CA ASN A 23 1.35 -9.02 17.13
C ASN A 23 1.02 -9.62 15.75
N VAL A 24 1.28 -10.92 15.59
CA VAL A 24 1.02 -11.66 14.34
C VAL A 24 -0.44 -11.52 13.89
N ARG A 25 -1.41 -11.54 14.82
CA ARG A 25 -2.84 -11.45 14.48
C ARG A 25 -3.19 -10.14 13.77
N ALA A 26 -2.57 -9.02 14.16
CA ALA A 26 -2.76 -7.71 13.53
C ALA A 26 -2.07 -7.61 12.16
N LEU A 27 -0.95 -8.33 11.97
CA LEU A 27 -0.19 -8.35 10.72
C LEU A 27 -0.85 -9.23 9.64
N MET A 28 -1.45 -10.36 10.03
CA MET A 28 -1.98 -11.35 9.10
C MET A 28 -2.99 -10.81 8.07
N PRO A 29 -3.93 -9.91 8.41
CA PRO A 29 -4.83 -9.31 7.42
C PRO A 29 -4.08 -8.66 6.26
N ALA A 30 -3.04 -7.87 6.52
CA ALA A 30 -2.25 -7.21 5.48
C ALA A 30 -1.49 -8.23 4.62
N LEU A 31 -0.82 -9.21 5.24
CA LEU A 31 -0.11 -10.27 4.52
C LEU A 31 -1.05 -11.08 3.61
N ASN A 32 -2.26 -11.37 4.08
CA ASN A 32 -3.28 -12.09 3.32
C ASN A 32 -3.79 -11.25 2.14
N GLN A 33 -4.05 -9.95 2.33
CA GLN A 33 -4.45 -9.06 1.25
C GLN A 33 -3.38 -8.97 0.16
N LEU A 34 -2.13 -8.77 0.55
CA LEU A 34 -0.98 -8.73 -0.37
C LEU A 34 -0.78 -10.07 -1.09
N THR A 35 -1.01 -11.20 -0.42
CA THR A 35 -0.94 -12.53 -1.05
C THR A 35 -2.06 -12.72 -2.08
N ARG A 36 -3.31 -12.34 -1.74
CA ARG A 36 -4.46 -12.43 -2.65
C ARG A 36 -4.30 -11.52 -3.87
N ALA A 37 -3.69 -10.35 -3.69
CA ALA A 37 -3.37 -9.43 -4.78
C ALA A 37 -2.17 -9.90 -5.64
N GLY A 38 -1.55 -11.04 -5.33
CA GLY A 38 -0.39 -11.56 -6.06
C GLY A 38 0.88 -10.74 -5.87
N ILE A 39 0.95 -9.91 -4.83
CA ILE A 39 2.15 -9.16 -4.43
C ILE A 39 3.11 -10.06 -3.66
N LEU A 40 2.57 -10.92 -2.79
CA LEU A 40 3.31 -11.92 -2.04
C LEU A 40 2.93 -13.33 -2.50
N ARG A 41 3.88 -14.26 -2.37
CA ARG A 41 3.60 -15.70 -2.31
C ARG A 41 3.69 -16.13 -0.86
N SER A 42 2.75 -16.97 -0.45
CA SER A 42 2.77 -17.62 0.85
C SER A 42 3.11 -19.10 0.67
N ARG A 43 3.93 -19.66 1.56
CA ARG A 43 4.18 -21.09 1.67
C ARG A 43 3.72 -21.57 3.04
N VAL A 44 2.79 -22.53 3.04
CA VAL A 44 2.22 -23.12 4.25
C VAL A 44 2.83 -24.51 4.46
N GLY A 45 3.30 -24.81 5.67
CA GLY A 45 3.93 -26.09 6.02
C GLY A 45 5.36 -26.27 5.45
N GLY A 46 5.98 -27.41 5.77
CA GLY A 46 7.36 -27.70 5.41
C GLY A 46 8.40 -27.00 6.30
N THR A 47 9.67 -27.04 5.88
CA THR A 47 10.81 -26.53 6.66
C THR A 47 10.99 -25.02 6.59
N THR A 48 10.41 -24.34 5.58
CA THR A 48 10.53 -22.89 5.39
C THR A 48 9.16 -22.23 5.09
N PRO A 49 8.20 -22.27 6.03
CA PRO A 49 6.93 -21.58 5.86
C PRO A 49 7.13 -20.06 5.95
N GLY A 50 6.30 -19.28 5.25
CA GLY A 50 6.36 -17.83 5.32
C GLY A 50 5.92 -17.14 4.04
N PHE A 51 6.41 -15.92 3.87
CA PHE A 51 6.05 -15.01 2.78
C PHE A 51 7.29 -14.55 2.04
N ILE A 52 7.15 -14.34 0.73
CA ILE A 52 8.16 -13.77 -0.16
C ILE A 52 7.48 -12.93 -1.24
N TYR A 53 8.16 -11.96 -1.84
CA TYR A 53 7.58 -11.23 -2.97
C TYR A 53 7.32 -12.15 -4.16
N ALA A 54 6.18 -11.95 -4.83
CA ALA A 54 5.78 -12.77 -5.96
C ALA A 54 6.49 -12.36 -7.26
N LYS A 55 6.93 -11.11 -7.36
CA LYS A 55 7.67 -10.49 -8.46
C LYS A 55 8.86 -9.72 -7.91
N ASP A 56 9.74 -9.22 -8.78
CA ASP A 56 10.85 -8.36 -8.36
C ASP A 56 10.30 -7.13 -7.61
N PRO A 57 10.73 -6.86 -6.36
CA PRO A 57 10.31 -5.67 -5.61
C PRO A 57 10.56 -4.33 -6.34
N LYS A 58 11.48 -4.30 -7.32
CA LYS A 58 11.71 -3.12 -8.17
C LYS A 58 10.54 -2.82 -9.11
N GLU A 59 9.73 -3.81 -9.45
CA GLU A 59 8.54 -3.66 -10.30
C GLU A 59 7.30 -3.25 -9.50
N ILE A 60 7.38 -3.27 -8.17
CA ILE A 60 6.24 -3.01 -7.29
C ILE A 60 6.35 -1.58 -6.79
N SER A 61 5.37 -0.73 -7.16
CA SER A 61 5.31 0.64 -6.65
C SER A 61 4.68 0.71 -5.26
N LEU A 62 5.01 1.75 -4.49
CA LEU A 62 4.33 2.04 -3.23
C LEU A 62 2.84 2.31 -3.44
N HIS A 63 2.46 2.94 -4.57
CA HIS A 63 1.06 3.14 -4.91
C HIS A 63 0.30 1.81 -5.00
N THR A 64 0.90 0.79 -5.63
CA THR A 64 0.31 -0.56 -5.69
C THR A 64 0.06 -1.15 -4.30
N ILE A 65 1.02 -1.03 -3.37
CA ILE A 65 0.84 -1.51 -2.00
C ILE A 65 -0.30 -0.77 -1.29
N LEU A 66 -0.33 0.57 -1.40
CA LEU A 66 -1.37 1.39 -0.80
C LEU A 66 -2.76 1.00 -1.30
N VAL A 67 -2.93 0.85 -2.62
CA VAL A 67 -4.23 0.48 -3.22
C VAL A 67 -4.67 -0.91 -2.77
N VAL A 68 -3.75 -1.87 -2.63
CA VAL A 68 -4.10 -3.22 -2.18
C VAL A 68 -4.56 -3.25 -0.72
N LEU A 69 -3.97 -2.41 0.14
CA LEU A 69 -4.26 -2.42 1.58
C LEU A 69 -5.42 -1.51 1.98
N GLU A 70 -5.51 -0.33 1.36
CA GLU A 70 -6.44 0.74 1.76
C GLU A 70 -7.52 1.02 0.69
N GLY A 71 -7.37 0.46 -0.51
CA GLY A 71 -8.22 0.77 -1.66
C GLY A 71 -7.74 1.99 -2.46
N GLU A 72 -8.47 2.29 -3.53
CA GLU A 72 -8.13 3.43 -4.40
C GLU A 72 -8.39 4.75 -3.65
N PRO A 73 -7.35 5.58 -3.41
CA PRO A 73 -7.56 6.85 -2.75
C PRO A 73 -8.39 7.74 -3.66
N HIS A 74 -9.51 8.23 -3.18
CA HIS A 74 -10.36 9.13 -3.95
C HIS A 74 -10.96 10.16 -3.03
N PHE A 75 -11.24 11.32 -3.61
CA PHE A 75 -12.02 12.34 -2.94
C PHE A 75 -13.48 12.14 -3.35
N GLU A 76 -14.37 11.87 -2.39
CA GLU A 76 -15.79 11.77 -2.68
C GLU A 76 -16.38 13.16 -2.96
N CYS A 77 -17.35 13.20 -3.87
CA CYS A 77 -18.05 14.42 -4.21
C CYS A 77 -18.86 14.95 -3.02
N CYS A 78 -18.64 16.21 -2.66
CA CYS A 78 -19.31 16.82 -1.52
C CYS A 78 -20.81 16.98 -1.79
N LYS A 79 -21.64 16.37 -0.93
CA LYS A 79 -23.10 16.63 -0.93
C LYS A 79 -23.45 17.84 -0.06
N GLU A 80 -22.63 18.10 0.96
CA GLU A 80 -22.74 19.21 1.90
C GLU A 80 -21.32 19.67 2.25
N LEU A 81 -21.04 20.97 2.09
CA LEU A 81 -19.71 21.57 2.30
C LEU A 81 -19.52 21.99 3.76
N ILE A 82 -20.53 22.65 4.31
CA ILE A 82 -20.71 22.96 5.73
C ILE A 82 -22.20 22.80 6.04
N LYS A 83 -22.56 22.71 7.32
CA LYS A 83 -23.96 22.57 7.74
C LYS A 83 -24.82 23.63 7.06
N GLU A 84 -25.85 23.20 6.34
CA GLU A 84 -26.79 24.03 5.55
C GLU A 84 -26.24 24.62 4.22
N LEU A 85 -24.96 24.43 3.89
CA LEU A 85 -24.39 24.78 2.59
C LEU A 85 -24.21 23.53 1.73
N LYS A 86 -25.11 23.35 0.77
CA LYS A 86 -25.03 22.26 -0.21
C LYS A 86 -24.18 22.66 -1.41
N CYS A 87 -23.53 21.67 -2.01
CA CYS A 87 -22.92 21.84 -3.32
C CYS A 87 -24.04 21.88 -4.37
N ASP A 88 -24.06 22.93 -5.20
CA ASP A 88 -25.08 23.15 -6.23
C ASP A 88 -24.67 22.64 -7.62
N THR A 89 -23.43 22.16 -7.77
CA THR A 89 -22.93 21.61 -9.03
C THR A 89 -23.62 20.30 -9.37
N LYS A 90 -24.11 20.19 -10.62
CA LYS A 90 -24.79 19.00 -11.13
C LYS A 90 -23.82 17.85 -11.43
N ARG A 91 -22.57 18.18 -11.72
CA ARG A 91 -21.46 17.24 -11.95
C ARG A 91 -20.30 17.58 -11.04
N CYS A 92 -19.67 16.57 -10.46
CA CYS A 92 -18.57 16.77 -9.53
C CYS A 92 -17.33 17.38 -10.18
N GLU A 93 -17.12 17.11 -11.48
CA GLU A 93 -15.99 17.70 -12.23
C GLU A 93 -16.10 19.22 -12.38
N GLU A 94 -17.32 19.78 -12.28
CA GLU A 94 -17.57 21.22 -12.34
C GLU A 94 -17.35 21.91 -10.97
N CYS A 95 -17.25 21.14 -9.89
CA CYS A 95 -17.00 21.66 -8.55
C CYS A 95 -15.52 21.99 -8.36
N GLY A 96 -15.19 23.28 -8.21
CA GLY A 96 -13.81 23.74 -8.01
C GLY A 96 -13.14 23.13 -6.77
N VAL A 97 -13.90 22.88 -5.70
CA VAL A 97 -13.38 22.21 -4.49
C VAL A 97 -13.02 20.76 -4.80
N PHE A 98 -13.94 20.01 -5.41
CA PHE A 98 -13.69 18.63 -5.83
C PHE A 98 -12.48 18.55 -6.76
N SER A 99 -12.44 19.38 -7.81
CA SER A 99 -11.34 19.41 -8.79
C SER A 99 -9.99 19.67 -8.12
N LEU A 100 -9.93 20.62 -7.17
CA LEU A 100 -8.72 20.92 -6.42
C LEU A 100 -8.26 19.73 -5.58
N PHE A 101 -9.13 19.16 -4.75
CA PHE A 101 -8.76 18.05 -3.86
C PHE A 101 -8.46 16.77 -4.63
N HIS A 102 -9.23 16.47 -5.68
CA HIS A 102 -8.94 15.37 -6.59
C HIS A 102 -7.58 15.53 -7.25
N GLY A 103 -7.24 16.73 -7.73
CA GLY A 103 -5.94 17.02 -8.31
C GLY A 103 -4.78 16.83 -7.32
N VAL A 104 -4.97 17.18 -6.04
CA VAL A 104 -3.99 16.90 -4.98
C VAL A 104 -3.81 15.40 -4.76
N ILE A 105 -4.91 14.65 -4.64
CA ILE A 105 -4.88 13.19 -4.48
C ILE A 105 -4.17 12.53 -5.67
N ASP A 106 -4.47 12.95 -6.89
CA ASP A 106 -3.82 12.40 -8.10
C ASP A 106 -2.33 12.73 -8.15
N ASN A 107 -1.93 13.93 -7.75
CA ASN A 107 -0.50 14.27 -7.65
C ASN A 107 0.22 13.33 -6.69
N VAL A 108 -0.40 13.06 -5.53
CA VAL A 108 0.13 12.13 -4.54
C VAL A 108 0.22 10.70 -5.12
N LYS A 109 -0.83 10.20 -5.78
CA LYS A 109 -0.81 8.89 -6.47
C LYS A 109 0.32 8.78 -7.47
N ASN A 110 0.48 9.79 -8.32
CA ASN A 110 1.52 9.82 -9.35
C ASN A 110 2.91 9.77 -8.71
N LYS A 111 3.15 10.52 -7.62
CA LYS A 111 4.40 10.44 -6.87
C LYS A 111 4.66 9.04 -6.31
N PHE A 112 3.68 8.44 -5.63
CA PHE A 112 3.83 7.09 -5.08
C PHE A 112 4.03 6.01 -6.15
N SER A 113 3.52 6.22 -7.37
CA SER A 113 3.70 5.30 -8.50
C SER A 113 5.15 5.28 -9.02
N THR A 114 5.90 6.36 -8.82
CA THR A 114 7.32 6.45 -9.23
C THR A 114 8.29 5.84 -8.22
N ILE A 115 7.83 5.51 -7.01
CA ILE A 115 8.68 4.96 -5.95
C ILE A 115 8.43 3.46 -5.87
N ASN A 116 9.45 2.65 -6.17
CA ASN A 116 9.37 1.19 -5.97
C ASN A 116 9.81 0.77 -4.56
N ILE A 117 9.50 -0.47 -4.20
CA ILE A 117 9.77 -1.03 -2.87
C ILE A 117 11.27 -1.09 -2.57
N THR A 118 12.11 -1.41 -3.55
CA THR A 118 13.56 -1.46 -3.37
C THR A 118 14.15 -0.10 -3.05
N ASP A 119 13.74 0.95 -3.77
CA ASP A 119 14.22 2.32 -3.56
C ASP A 119 13.76 2.88 -2.22
N ASN A 120 12.53 2.55 -1.81
CA ASN A 120 12.06 2.89 -0.47
C ASN A 120 12.84 2.17 0.64
N ALA A 121 13.13 0.88 0.45
CA ALA A 121 13.88 0.09 1.44
C ALA A 121 15.29 0.67 1.67
N LYS A 122 16.03 1.01 0.61
CA LYS A 122 17.37 1.62 0.73
C LYS A 122 17.37 2.88 1.59
N ARG A 123 16.40 3.77 1.37
CA ARG A 123 16.28 5.02 2.14
C ARG A 123 16.01 4.80 3.62
N LEU A 124 15.37 3.71 4.02
CA LEU A 124 15.16 3.39 5.43
C LEU A 124 16.44 2.86 6.09
N PHE A 125 17.27 2.12 5.36
CA PHE A 125 18.57 1.65 5.86
C PHE A 125 19.63 2.75 5.93
N ASP A 126 19.55 3.76 5.05
CA ASP A 126 20.46 4.91 5.09
C ASP A 126 20.15 5.90 6.25
N ASN A 127 18.99 5.77 6.89
CA ASN A 127 18.52 6.64 7.98
C ASN A 127 18.34 5.89 9.33
N ALA A 128 18.83 4.65 9.44
CA ALA A 128 18.80 3.82 10.65
C ALA A 128 20.22 3.61 11.21
#